data_AF-A0A6B3IBC3-F1
#
_entry.id   AF-A0A6B3IBC3-F1
#
_cell.length_a   1.000
_cell.length_b   1.000
_cell.length_c   1.000
_cell.angle_alpha   90.00
_cell.angle_beta   90.00
_cell.angle_gamma   90.00
#
_symmetry.space_group_name_H-M   'P 1'
#
loop_
_entity.id
_entity.type
_entity.pdbx_description
1 polymer ?
#
loop_
_entity_poly.entity_id
_entity_poly.type
_entity_poly.pdbx_seq_one_letter_code
_entity_poly.pdbx_strand_id
1 'polypeptide(L)' 'NACNTSPAAVPSAVTVGATDSRDARSIWPSGKSSNHGTCLDLFGPGSDIVSASHLNDTGSRSDGGTSMASPHV' A
#
# COMPACT_ATOMS: atom_id res chain seq x y z
N ASN A 1 12.48 3.23 -3.55
CA ASN A 1 13.17 2.70 -2.35
C ASN A 1 12.55 3.40 -1.14
N ALA A 2 12.07 2.64 -0.16
CA ALA A 2 11.43 3.16 1.06
C ALA A 2 12.33 4.09 1.87
N CYS A 3 13.64 3.79 1.91
CA CYS A 3 14.62 4.57 2.66
C CYS A 3 14.80 6.02 2.16
N ASN A 4 14.32 6.34 0.95
CA ASN A 4 14.42 7.68 0.37
C ASN A 4 13.14 8.51 0.56
N THR A 5 12.21 8.06 1.41
CA THR A 5 10.90 8.68 1.57
C THR A 5 10.55 8.78 3.05
N SER A 6 10.05 9.93 3.50
CA SER A 6 9.51 10.07 4.85
C SER A 6 7.98 9.99 4.82
N PRO A 7 7.33 9.33 5.80
CA PRO A 7 7.91 8.72 7.00
C PRO A 7 8.48 7.30 6.80
N ALA A 8 8.43 6.72 5.60
CA ALA A 8 8.86 5.35 5.32
C ALA A 8 10.33 5.00 5.67
N ALA A 9 11.20 5.98 5.83
CA ALA A 9 12.59 5.80 6.25
C ALA A 9 12.80 5.88 7.78
N VAL A 10 11.75 6.20 8.55
CA VAL A 10 11.83 6.39 10.00
C VAL A 10 11.79 5.02 10.69
N PRO A 11 12.86 4.60 11.41
CA PRO A 11 12.92 3.24 11.96
C PRO A 11 11.86 2.90 13.01
N SER A 12 11.24 3.90 13.64
CA SER A 12 10.16 3.69 14.62
C SER A 12 8.77 3.57 13.98
N ALA A 13 8.64 3.80 12.68
CA ALA A 13 7.38 3.64 11.95
C ALA A 13 7.33 2.24 11.34
N VAL A 14 6.15 1.61 11.34
CA VAL A 14 5.92 0.38 10.58
C VAL A 14 5.64 0.75 9.13
N THR A 15 6.58 0.43 8.25
CA THR A 15 6.53 0.74 6.83
C THR A 15 6.02 -0.47 6.05
N VAL A 16 4.82 -0.32 5.47
CA VAL A 16 4.12 -1.39 4.76
C VAL A 16 4.14 -1.18 3.25
N GLY A 17 4.68 -2.15 2.52
CA GLY A 17 4.57 -2.22 1.06
C GLY A 17 3.28 -2.88 0.59
N ALA A 18 2.94 -2.68 -0.67
CA ALA A 18 1.77 -3.30 -1.31
C ALA A 18 2.15 -4.51 -2.17
N THR A 19 1.33 -5.56 -2.08
CA THR A 19 1.32 -6.73 -2.96
C THR A 19 -0.02 -6.87 -3.69
N ASP A 20 0.00 -7.55 -4.84
CA ASP A 20 -1.17 -7.93 -5.61
C ASP A 20 -1.67 -9.34 -5.23
N SER A 21 -2.76 -9.77 -5.85
CA SER A 21 -3.40 -11.09 -5.59
C SER A 21 -2.55 -12.30 -6.00
N ARG A 22 -1.36 -12.09 -6.59
CA ARG A 22 -0.39 -13.13 -6.93
C ARG A 22 0.85 -13.05 -6.03
N ASP A 23 0.73 -12.35 -4.90
CA ASP A 23 1.81 -12.06 -3.95
C ASP A 23 3.01 -11.32 -4.58
N ALA A 24 2.80 -10.68 -5.74
CA ALA A 24 3.83 -9.88 -6.39
C ALA A 24 3.77 -8.43 -5.89
N ARG A 25 4.92 -7.75 -5.79
CA ARG A 25 4.96 -6.33 -5.43
C ARG A 25 4.10 -5.51 -6.40
N SER A 26 3.16 -4.74 -5.87
CA SER A 26 2.16 -4.03 -6.68
C SER A 26 2.79 -3.07 -7.69
N ILE A 27 2.26 -3.10 -8.92
CA ILE A 27 2.49 -2.15 -9.99
C ILE A 27 1.12 -1.70 -10.48
N TRP A 28 0.86 -0.39 -10.46
CA TRP A 28 -0.44 0.17 -10.79
C TRP A 28 -0.48 0.72 -12.23
N PRO A 29 -1.67 0.87 -12.85
CA PRO A 29 -1.82 1.38 -14.21
C PRO A 29 -1.21 2.78 -14.45
N SER A 30 -1.03 3.57 -13.38
CA SER A 30 -0.32 4.86 -13.43
C SER A 30 1.18 4.76 -13.69
N GLY A 31 1.73 3.54 -13.78
CA GLY A 31 3.18 3.30 -13.88
C GLY A 31 3.92 3.38 -12.55
N LYS A 32 3.23 3.73 -11.46
CA LYS A 32 3.80 3.70 -10.11
C LYS A 32 3.87 2.25 -9.60
N SER A 33 4.84 1.99 -8.73
CA SER A 33 4.97 0.70 -8.05
C SER A 33 5.22 0.90 -6.56
N SER A 34 4.89 -0.11 -5.74
CA SER A 34 5.15 -0.06 -4.30
C SER A 34 6.64 0.18 -4.03
N ASN A 35 6.96 0.93 -2.98
CA ASN A 35 8.32 1.02 -2.49
C ASN A 35 8.85 -0.37 -2.05
N HIS A 36 10.17 -0.46 -1.93
CA HIS A 36 10.95 -1.65 -1.57
C HIS A 36 12.24 -1.21 -0.88
N GLY A 37 13.02 -2.16 -0.35
CA GLY A 37 14.33 -1.93 0.26
C GLY A 37 14.34 -2.26 1.74
N THR A 38 15.46 -1.98 2.41
CA THR A 38 15.71 -2.40 3.80
C THR A 38 14.92 -1.62 4.85
N CYS A 39 14.35 -0.46 4.50
CA CYS A 39 13.48 0.32 5.41
C CYS A 39 12.01 -0.08 5.31
N LEU A 40 11.69 -1.14 4.56
CA LEU A 40 10.34 -1.68 4.50
C LEU A 40 10.27 -2.89 5.45
N ASP A 41 9.33 -2.86 6.38
CA ASP A 41 9.22 -3.87 7.42
C ASP A 41 8.46 -5.10 6.93
N LEU A 42 7.34 -4.89 6.24
CA LEU A 42 6.54 -5.97 5.68
C LEU A 42 5.70 -5.52 4.47
N PHE A 43 5.05 -6.49 3.84
CA PHE A 43 4.07 -6.27 2.79
C PHE A 43 2.66 -6.65 3.27
N GLY A 44 1.66 -5.95 2.72
CA GLY A 44 0.25 -6.32 2.84
C GLY A 44 -0.47 -6.20 1.50
N PRO A 45 -1.73 -6.64 1.41
CA PRO A 45 -2.55 -6.49 0.21
C PRO A 45 -2.79 -5.02 -0.11
N GLY A 46 -2.44 -4.58 -1.33
CA GLY A 46 -2.59 -3.16 -1.72
C GLY A 46 -2.96 -2.93 -3.18
N SER A 47 -3.33 -3.98 -3.91
CA SER A 47 -3.95 -3.87 -5.23
C SER A 47 -5.42 -4.29 -5.15
N ASP A 48 -6.30 -3.52 -5.79
CA ASP A 48 -7.73 -3.80 -5.92
C ASP A 48 -8.43 -4.08 -4.58
N ILE A 49 -8.08 -3.30 -3.56
CA ILE A 49 -8.62 -3.42 -2.21
C ILE A 49 -9.95 -2.68 -2.13
N VAL A 50 -11.01 -3.41 -1.78
CA VAL A 50 -12.34 -2.85 -1.56
C VAL A 50 -12.41 -2.21 -0.18
N SER A 51 -12.82 -0.95 -0.13
CA SER A 51 -13.06 -0.20 1.10
C SER A 51 -14.36 0.60 1.03
N ALA A 52 -14.75 1.22 2.15
CA ALA A 52 -15.83 2.19 2.17
C ALA A 52 -15.52 3.37 1.23
N SER A 53 -16.57 3.90 0.59
CA SER A 53 -16.50 5.08 -0.27
C SER A 53 -17.06 6.29 0.45
N HIS A 54 -16.46 7.46 0.25
CA HIS A 54 -16.94 8.72 0.82
C HIS A 54 -18.16 9.31 0.08
N LEU A 55 -18.62 8.67 -1.01
CA LEU A 55 -19.69 9.20 -1.88
C LEU A 55 -21.11 8.96 -1.33
N ASN A 56 -21.31 7.97 -0.46
CA ASN A 56 -22.56 7.74 0.28
C ASN A 56 -22.35 6.76 1.45
N ASP A 57 -23.28 6.73 2.40
CA ASP A 57 -23.18 5.99 3.67
C ASP A 57 -23.09 4.45 3.54
N THR A 58 -23.40 3.90 2.36
CA THR A 58 -23.36 2.45 2.08
C THR A 58 -22.40 2.10 0.95
N GLY A 59 -21.66 3.08 0.44
CA GLY A 59 -20.88 2.94 -0.78
C GLY A 59 -19.59 2.16 -0.54
N SER A 60 -19.19 1.39 -1.53
CA SER A 60 -17.87 0.74 -1.59
C SER A 60 -17.10 1.20 -2.81
N ARG A 61 -15.77 1.18 -2.72
CA ARG A 61 -14.87 1.45 -3.85
C ARG A 61 -13.66 0.53 -3.77
N SER A 62 -13.17 0.09 -4.93
CA SER A 62 -11.88 -0.58 -5.05
C SER A 62 -10.81 0.43 -5.44
N ASP A 63 -9.70 0.46 -4.71
CA ASP A 63 -8.52 1.29 -5.00
C ASP A 63 -7.22 0.49 -4.76
N GLY A 64 -6.10 1.05 -5.22
CA GLY A 64 -4.77 0.47 -5.03
C GLY A 64 -3.75 1.48 -4.55
N GLY A 65 -2.84 1.04 -3.68
CA GLY A 65 -1.78 1.86 -3.13
C GLY A 65 -1.16 1.22 -1.89
N THR A 66 0.02 1.70 -1.49
CA THR A 66 0.57 1.37 -0.16
C THR A 66 -0.34 1.88 0.96
N SER A 67 -1.11 2.95 0.74
CA SER A 67 -2.14 3.43 1.67
C SER A 67 -3.26 2.42 1.91
N MET A 68 -3.50 1.48 0.99
CA MET A 68 -4.46 0.39 1.17
C MET A 68 -3.81 -0.82 1.86
N ALA A 69 -2.49 -0.98 1.75
CA ALA A 69 -1.75 -2.02 2.46
C ALA A 69 -1.54 -1.69 3.95
N SER A 70 -1.17 -0.45 4.28
CA SER A 70 -0.90 0.00 5.65
C SER A 70 -1.99 -0.35 6.69
N PRO A 71 -3.31 -0.14 6.44
CA PRO A 71 -4.34 -0.41 7.46
C PRO A 71 -4.63 -1.89 7.70
N HIS A 72 -4.03 -2.82 6.96
CA HIS A 72 -4.14 -4.26 7.24
C HIS A 72 -3.26 -4.71 8.41
N VAL A 73 -2.36 -3.84 8.87
CA VAL A 73 -1.33 -4.09 9.90
C VAL A 73 -1.60 -3.17 11.08
#